data_AF-A0A530QJV1-F1
#
_entry.id   AF-A0A530QJV1-F1
#
_cell.length_a   1.000
_cell.length_b   1.000
_cell.length_c   1.000
_cell.angle_alpha   90.00
_cell.angle_beta   90.00
_cell.angle_gamma   90.00
#
_symmetry.space_group_name_H-M   'P 1'
#
loop_
_entity.id
_entity.type
_entity.pdbx_description
1 polymer ?
#
loop_
_entity_poly.entity_id
_entity_poly.type
_entity_poly.pdbx_seq_one_letter_code
_entity_poly.pdbx_strand_id
1 'polypeptide(L)' 'MARILLAEDDDDMRRFLVKALERAGYQVSDFDNGASAYER' A
#
# COMPACT_ATOMS: atom_id res chain seq x y z
N MET A 1 12.73 -2.74 -10.39
CA MET A 1 11.41 -2.93 -9.76
C MET A 1 11.23 -1.81 -8.75
N ALA A 2 10.22 -0.95 -8.94
CA ALA A 2 9.94 0.12 -7.98
C ALA A 2 9.12 -0.44 -6.81
N ARG A 3 9.40 0.08 -5.61
CA ARG A 3 8.68 -0.25 -4.37
C ARG A 3 7.76 0.91 -4.01
N ILE A 4 6.53 0.58 -3.61
CA ILE A 4 5.49 1.56 -3.24
C ILE A 4 5.14 1.35 -1.77
N LEU A 5 5.21 2.43 -1.00
CA LEU A 5 4.69 2.52 0.36
C LEU A 5 3.28 3.12 0.26
N LEU A 6 2.26 2.38 0.68
CA LEU A 6 0.86 2.80 0.61
C LEU A 6 0.30 2.96 2.03
N ALA A 7 -0.07 4.17 2.41
CA ALA A 7 -0.86 4.42 3.62
C ALA A 7 -2.29 4.77 3.20
N GLU A 8 -3.27 3.98 3.65
CA GLU A 8 -4.68 4.12 3.29
C GLU A 8 -5.53 3.67 4.49
N ASP A 9 -6.38 4.55 5.01
CA ASP A 9 -7.16 4.31 6.23
C ASP A 9 -8.40 3.46 5.99
N ASP A 10 -8.95 3.47 4.77
CA ASP A 10 -10.05 2.59 4.40
C ASP A 10 -9.54 1.19 3.96
N ASP A 11 -10.00 0.15 4.65
CA ASP A 11 -9.59 -1.23 4.43
C ASP A 11 -9.93 -1.77 3.03
N ASP A 12 -11.11 -1.42 2.51
CA ASP A 12 -11.56 -1.91 1.20
C ASP A 12 -10.81 -1.19 0.08
N MET A 13 -10.62 0.13 0.22
CA MET A 13 -9.82 0.94 -0.69
C MET A 13 -8.35 0.49 -0.71
N ARG A 14 -7.75 0.24 0.46
CA ARG A 14 -6.36 -0.25 0.58
C ARG A 14 -6.18 -1.56 -0.17
N ARG A 15 -7.04 -2.54 0.07
CA ARG A 15 -7.00 -3.85 -0.61
C ARG A 15 -7.18 -3.72 -2.12
N PHE A 16 -8.04 -2.80 -2.58
CA PHE A 16 -8.23 -2.53 -4.00
C PHE A 16 -6.95 -1.98 -4.64
N LEU A 17 -6.33 -0.97 -4.01
CA LEU A 17 -5.12 -0.32 -4.51
C LEU A 17 -3.90 -1.26 -4.51
N VAL A 18 -3.68 -2.03 -3.44
CA VAL A 18 -2.60 -3.03 -3.38
C VAL A 18 -2.69 -3.99 -4.57
N LYS A 19 -3.88 -4.58 -4.81
CA LYS A 19 -4.07 -5.51 -5.93
C LYS A 19 -3.82 -4.85 -7.29
N ALA A 20 -4.22 -3.60 -7.47
CA ALA A 20 -4.01 -2.87 -8.73
C ALA A 20 -2.52 -2.60 -8.98
N LEU A 21 -1.78 -2.19 -7.95
CA LEU A 21 -0.36 -1.89 -8.02
C LEU A 21 0.50 -3.15 -8.19
N GLU A 22 0.16 -4.25 -7.50
CA GLU A 22 0.82 -5.55 -7.70
C GLU A 22 0.60 -6.08 -9.12
N ARG A 23 -0.62 -5.96 -9.67
CA ARG A 23 -0.91 -6.32 -11.07
C ARG A 23 -0.12 -5.48 -12.07
N ALA A 24 0.20 -4.23 -11.73
CA ALA A 24 1.05 -3.37 -12.54
C ALA A 24 2.56 -3.68 -12.38
N GLY A 25 2.93 -4.66 -11.56
CA GLY A 25 4.31 -5.16 -11.40
C GLY A 25 5.12 -4.45 -10.31
N TYR A 26 4.45 -3.71 -9.42
CA TYR A 26 5.10 -3.05 -8.28
C TYR A 26 5.15 -3.97 -7.05
N GLN A 27 6.16 -3.78 -6.21
CA GLN A 27 6.17 -4.33 -4.85
C GLN A 27 5.52 -3.32 -3.92
N VAL A 28 4.44 -3.72 -3.25
CA VAL A 28 3.65 -2.83 -2.39
C VAL A 28 3.84 -3.20 -0.92
N SER A 29 3.92 -2.17 -0.09
CA SER A 29 3.97 -2.26 1.37
C SER A 29 2.87 -1.36 1.90
N ASP A 30 1.75 -1.95 2.31
CA ASP A 30 0.57 -1.21 2.74
C ASP A 30 0.45 -1.10 4.27
N PHE A 31 -0.24 -0.05 4.70
CA PHE A 31 -0.51 0.30 6.09
C PHE A 31 -1.87 0.97 6.21
N ASP A 32 -2.46 0.82 7.39
CA ASP A 32 -3.73 1.40 7.80
C ASP A 32 -3.64 2.88 8.18
N ASN A 33 -2.44 3.42 8.42
CA ASN A 33 -2.26 4.83 8.75
C ASN A 33 -0.82 5.32 8.49
N GLY A 34 -0.64 6.64 8.55
CA GLY A 34 0.65 7.28 8.30
C GLY A 34 1.72 7.04 9.36
N ALA A 35 1.34 6.81 10.62
CA ALA A 35 2.31 6.52 11.69
C ALA A 35 2.90 5.11 11.51
N SER A 36 2.03 4.11 11.29
CA SER A 36 2.42 2.75 10.93
C SER A 36 3.34 2.74 9.71
N ALA A 37 3.06 3.59 8.71
CA ALA A 37 3.87 3.71 7.50
C ALA A 37 5.24 4.35 7.73
N TYR A 38 5.32 5.34 8.63
CA TYR A 38 6.54 6.08 8.92
C TYR A 38 7.52 5.29 9.80
N GLU A 39 7.02 4.43 10.69
CA GLU A 39 7.84 3.63 11.62
C GLU A 39 8.39 2.32 11.00
N ARG A 40 8.16 2.05 9.71
CA ARG A 40 8.52 0.78 9.04
C ARG A 40 9.94 0.73 8.45
#